data_AF-A0A8S2WP36-F1
#
_entry.id   AF-A0A8S2WP36-F1
#
_cell.length_a   1.000
_cell.length_b   1.000
_cell.length_c   1.000
_cell.angle_alpha   90.00
_cell.angle_beta   90.00
_cell.angle_gamma   90.00
#
_symmetry.space_group_name_H-M   'P 1'
#
loop_
_entity.id
_entity.type
_entity.pdbx_description
1 polymer ?
#
loop_
_entity_poly.entity_id
_entity_poly.type
_entity_poly.pdbx_seq_one_letter_code
_entity_poly.pdbx_strand_id
1 'polypeptide(L)'
;MMLWLVLLLPILSVTSRSISIDHRSQSNTIADRIIELVTQGEFRGVTYNRLAALVDTIGPRLCGNESLTNAVNWVQNAMINEGLDNVHVEEVQIPHWVR
;
A
#
# COMPACT_ATOMS: atom_id res chain seq x y z
N MET A 1 44.46 29.66 39.17
CA MET A 1 44.85 29.14 37.85
C MET A 1 44.03 27.89 37.47
N MET A 2 42.73 27.83 37.79
CA MET A 2 41.87 26.67 37.46
C MET A 2 40.36 27.03 37.43
N LEU A 3 40.02 28.31 37.18
CA LEU A 3 38.63 28.79 37.17
C LEU A 3 38.13 29.26 35.79
N TRP A 4 38.98 29.29 34.76
CA TRP A 4 38.58 29.71 33.40
C TRP A 4 38.13 28.56 32.50
N LEU A 5 38.30 27.30 32.94
CA LEU A 5 37.93 26.11 32.15
C LEU A 5 36.42 25.80 32.18
N VAL A 6 35.69 26.30 33.18
CA VAL A 6 34.25 25.98 33.39
C VAL A 6 33.33 26.88 32.56
N LEU A 7 33.76 28.07 32.18
CA LEU A 7 32.95 29.03 31.40
C LEU A 7 32.96 28.77 29.88
N LEU A 8 33.86 27.93 29.38
CA LEU A 8 33.94 27.53 27.96
C LEU A 8 33.23 26.20 27.65
N LEU A 9 32.83 25.45 28.69
CA LEU A 9 32.12 24.17 28.56
C LEU A 9 30.66 24.24 28.03
N PRO A 10 29.89 25.36 28.10
CA PRO A 10 28.54 25.34 27.53
C PRO A 10 28.53 25.48 26.01
N ILE A 11 29.63 25.92 25.38
CA ILE A 11 29.71 26.11 23.93
C ILE A 11 29.86 24.78 23.18
N LEU A 12 30.46 23.77 23.80
CA LEU A 12 30.60 22.44 23.19
C LEU A 12 29.34 21.56 23.26
N SER A 13 28.36 21.91 24.11
CA SER A 13 27.14 21.10 24.30
C SER A 13 26.01 21.47 23.32
N VAL A 14 26.16 22.56 22.55
CA VAL A 14 25.09 23.11 21.70
C VAL A 14 25.10 22.56 20.25
N THR A 15 25.93 21.58 19.91
CA THR A 15 25.98 21.03 18.54
C THR A 15 25.39 19.62 18.38
N SER A 16 24.92 18.96 19.44
CA SER A 16 24.23 17.67 19.31
C SER A 16 22.71 17.79 19.24
N ARG A 17 22.19 18.80 18.52
CA ARG A 17 20.84 18.65 17.98
C ARG A 17 20.98 17.63 16.85
N SER A 18 20.70 16.37 17.17
CA SER A 18 20.61 15.29 16.20
C SER A 18 19.85 15.82 14.99
N ILE A 19 20.53 15.91 13.85
CA ILE A 19 19.84 15.92 12.58
C ILE A 19 19.23 14.52 12.50
N SER A 20 18.06 14.33 13.09
CA SER A 20 17.12 13.35 12.57
C SER A 20 16.85 13.86 11.16
N ILE A 21 17.64 13.34 10.20
CA ILE A 21 17.31 13.44 8.79
C ILE A 21 16.00 12.70 8.71
N ASP A 22 14.89 13.43 8.83
CA ASP A 22 13.62 12.92 8.40
C ASP A 22 13.79 12.69 6.90
N HIS A 23 14.05 11.44 6.53
CA HIS A 23 14.16 11.01 5.14
C HIS A 23 12.82 11.22 4.40
N ARG A 24 11.75 11.62 5.11
CA ARG A 24 10.49 12.11 4.53
C ARG A 24 10.46 13.61 4.27
N SER A 25 11.61 14.31 4.30
CA SER A 25 11.65 15.72 3.93
C SER A 25 11.31 15.90 2.45
N GLN A 26 10.03 16.19 2.22
CA GLN A 26 9.46 16.85 1.06
C GLN A 26 9.39 16.03 -0.24
N SER A 27 8.70 14.90 -0.15
CA SER A 27 8.14 14.25 -1.34
C SER A 27 6.86 15.00 -1.77
N ASN A 28 6.96 16.18 -2.38
CA ASN A 28 5.84 16.73 -3.16
C ASN A 28 5.67 15.91 -4.47
N THR A 29 5.62 14.60 -4.35
CA THR A 29 5.67 13.67 -5.47
C THR A 29 4.27 13.14 -5.76
N ILE A 30 4.14 12.54 -6.95
CA ILE A 30 2.94 11.80 -7.34
C ILE A 30 2.60 10.72 -6.29
N ALA A 31 3.59 10.14 -5.59
CA ALA A 31 3.37 9.12 -4.58
C ALA A 31 2.56 9.66 -3.38
N ASP A 32 2.89 10.84 -2.86
CA ASP A 32 2.19 11.44 -1.74
C ASP A 32 0.73 11.77 -2.11
N ARG A 33 0.50 12.23 -3.34
CA ARG A 33 -0.86 12.44 -3.89
C ARG A 33 -1.64 11.13 -3.99
N ILE A 34 -1.01 10.03 -4.43
CA ILE A 34 -1.66 8.72 -4.46
C ILE A 34 -2.03 8.26 -3.04
N ILE A 35 -1.11 8.42 -2.09
CA ILE A 35 -1.37 8.07 -0.68
C ILE A 35 -2.55 8.88 -0.14
N GLU A 36 -2.59 10.18 -0.38
CA GLU A 36 -3.69 11.04 0.05
C GLU A 36 -5.02 10.61 -0.59
N LEU A 37 -5.05 10.36 -1.90
CA LEU A 37 -6.26 9.90 -2.62
C LEU A 37 -6.83 8.59 -2.06
N VAL A 38 -5.97 7.63 -1.69
CA VAL A 38 -6.37 6.31 -1.19
C VAL A 38 -6.72 6.33 0.30
N THR A 39 -6.13 7.24 1.08
CA THR A 39 -6.33 7.27 2.55
C THR A 39 -7.40 8.26 2.99
N GLN A 40 -7.52 9.41 2.31
CA GLN A 40 -8.38 10.52 2.71
C GLN A 40 -9.26 11.04 1.56
N GLY A 41 -8.86 10.81 0.31
CA GLY A 41 -9.57 11.28 -0.86
C GLY A 41 -10.65 10.34 -1.38
N GLU A 42 -10.93 10.47 -2.67
CA GLU A 42 -12.02 9.79 -3.39
C GLU A 42 -11.96 8.26 -3.32
N PHE A 43 -10.76 7.69 -3.25
CA PHE A 43 -10.57 6.23 -3.26
C PHE A 43 -10.55 5.61 -1.85
N ARG A 44 -10.85 6.40 -0.81
CA ARG A 44 -10.84 5.93 0.57
C ARG A 44 -11.82 4.77 0.76
N GLY A 45 -11.29 3.63 1.21
CA GLY A 45 -12.07 2.43 1.52
C GLY A 45 -12.43 1.56 0.33
N VAL A 46 -12.13 1.98 -0.91
CA VAL A 46 -12.39 1.20 -2.13
C VAL A 46 -11.71 -0.17 -2.06
N THR A 47 -10.44 -0.23 -1.65
CA THR A 47 -9.69 -1.49 -1.50
C THR A 47 -10.36 -2.45 -0.52
N TYR A 48 -10.82 -1.93 0.62
CA TYR A 48 -11.50 -2.75 1.63
C TYR A 48 -12.84 -3.27 1.10
N ASN A 49 -13.64 -2.41 0.46
CA ASN A 49 -14.94 -2.80 -0.09
C ASN A 49 -14.81 -3.85 -1.20
N ARG A 50 -13.78 -3.76 -2.04
CA ARG A 50 -13.47 -4.78 -3.05
C ARG A 50 -13.09 -6.11 -2.40
N LEU A 51 -12.26 -6.07 -1.36
CA LEU A 51 -11.91 -7.27 -0.61
C LEU A 51 -13.14 -7.89 0.07
N ALA A 52 -13.98 -7.07 0.69
CA ALA A 52 -15.23 -7.51 1.31
C ALA A 52 -16.15 -8.16 0.29
N ALA A 53 -16.36 -7.55 -0.88
CA ALA A 53 -17.14 -8.17 -1.96
C ALA A 53 -16.56 -9.55 -2.35
N LEU A 54 -15.24 -9.64 -2.58
CA LEU A 54 -14.61 -10.91 -2.93
C LEU A 54 -14.76 -11.97 -1.83
N VAL A 55 -14.62 -11.61 -0.56
CA VAL A 55 -14.63 -12.59 0.55
C VAL A 55 -16.05 -12.95 0.95
N ASP A 56 -16.93 -11.96 1.07
CA ASP A 56 -18.27 -12.13 1.63
C ASP A 56 -19.29 -12.64 0.61
N THR A 57 -19.11 -12.35 -0.69
CA THR A 57 -20.06 -12.81 -1.72
C THR A 57 -19.60 -14.06 -2.44
N ILE A 58 -18.29 -14.21 -2.70
CA ILE A 58 -17.76 -15.35 -3.48
C ILE A 58 -17.23 -16.47 -2.57
N GLY A 59 -16.61 -16.10 -1.44
CA GLY A 59 -16.08 -17.09 -0.50
C GLY A 59 -14.78 -17.77 -0.97
N PRO A 60 -14.50 -19.01 -0.52
CA PRO A 60 -13.25 -19.73 -0.83
C PRO A 60 -13.05 -20.03 -2.32
N ARG A 61 -11.87 -19.72 -2.86
CA ARG A 61 -11.55 -19.80 -4.30
C ARG A 61 -10.44 -20.80 -4.60
N LEU A 62 -10.66 -22.06 -4.26
CA LEU A 62 -9.74 -23.14 -4.64
C LEU A 62 -9.70 -23.26 -6.17
N CYS A 63 -8.51 -23.51 -6.72
CA CYS A 63 -8.32 -23.60 -8.16
C CYS A 63 -9.15 -24.73 -8.78
N GLY A 64 -9.74 -24.46 -9.95
CA GLY A 64 -10.62 -25.41 -10.65
C GLY A 64 -12.07 -25.46 -10.18
N ASN A 65 -12.44 -24.73 -9.11
CA ASN A 65 -13.82 -24.62 -8.65
C ASN A 65 -14.55 -23.42 -9.31
N GLU A 66 -15.87 -23.48 -9.38
CA GLU A 66 -16.76 -22.42 -9.86
C GLU A 66 -16.54 -21.08 -9.13
N SER A 67 -16.27 -21.11 -7.82
CA SER A 67 -15.96 -19.90 -7.05
C SER A 67 -14.74 -19.14 -7.59
N LEU A 68 -13.73 -19.83 -8.13
CA LEU A 68 -12.60 -19.16 -8.78
C LEU A 68 -13.06 -18.48 -10.07
N THR A 69 -13.81 -19.17 -10.93
CA THR A 69 -14.35 -18.61 -12.17
C THR A 69 -15.20 -17.36 -11.92
N ASN A 70 -16.06 -17.41 -10.89
CA ASN A 70 -16.89 -16.27 -10.49
C ASN A 70 -16.03 -15.07 -10.04
N ALA A 71 -14.93 -15.33 -9.34
CA ALA A 71 -14.00 -14.27 -8.92
C ALA A 71 -13.25 -13.64 -10.09
N VAL A 72 -12.78 -14.46 -11.03
CA VAL A 72 -12.11 -13.97 -12.26
C VAL A 72 -13.07 -13.07 -13.04
N ASN A 73 -14.31 -13.51 -13.25
CA ASN A 73 -15.34 -12.72 -13.93
C ASN A 73 -15.64 -11.42 -13.19
N TRP A 74 -15.74 -11.47 -11.86
CA TRP A 74 -16.00 -10.28 -11.05
C TRP A 74 -14.87 -9.24 -11.18
N VAL A 75 -13.60 -9.68 -11.07
CA VAL A 75 -12.44 -8.79 -11.19
C VAL A 75 -12.34 -8.22 -12.60
N GLN A 76 -12.53 -9.04 -13.63
CA GLN A 76 -12.51 -8.60 -15.03
C GLN A 76 -13.56 -7.50 -15.26
N ASN A 77 -14.81 -7.74 -14.83
CA ASN A 77 -15.88 -6.76 -14.99
C ASN A 77 -15.61 -5.46 -14.21
N ALA A 78 -15.08 -5.57 -12.98
CA ALA A 78 -14.69 -4.40 -12.20
C ALA A 78 -13.63 -3.55 -12.93
N MET A 79 -12.58 -4.18 -13.46
CA MET A 79 -11.52 -3.49 -14.21
C MET A 79 -12.03 -2.84 -15.50
N ILE A 80 -12.92 -3.51 -16.24
CA ILE A 80 -13.56 -2.93 -17.44
C ILE A 80 -14.40 -1.72 -17.07
N ASN A 81 -15.23 -1.83 -16.02
CA ASN A 81 -16.08 -0.74 -15.56
C ASN A 81 -15.28 0.47 -15.04
N GLU A 82 -14.07 0.24 -14.57
CA GLU A 82 -13.13 1.29 -14.14
C GLU A 82 -12.34 1.92 -15.31
N GLY A 83 -12.53 1.42 -16.53
CA GLY A 83 -11.93 1.99 -17.75
C GLY A 83 -10.46 1.65 -17.94
N LEU A 84 -10.00 0.48 -17.47
CA LEU A 84 -8.64 0.01 -17.74
C LEU A 84 -8.49 -0.44 -19.21
N ASP A 85 -7.36 -0.11 -19.82
CA ASP A 85 -7.18 -0.25 -21.29
C ASP A 85 -6.98 -1.71 -21.77
N ASN A 86 -6.31 -2.56 -20.99
CA ASN A 86 -5.93 -3.91 -21.41
C ASN A 86 -6.40 -4.98 -20.43
N VAL A 87 -7.71 -5.19 -20.35
CA VAL A 87 -8.32 -6.19 -19.45
C VAL A 87 -8.63 -7.47 -20.21
N HIS A 88 -7.93 -8.54 -19.90
CA HIS A 88 -8.17 -9.88 -20.45
C HIS A 88 -7.91 -10.96 -19.40
N VAL A 89 -8.48 -12.14 -19.62
CA VAL A 89 -8.24 -13.33 -18.80
C VAL A 89 -7.25 -14.23 -19.55
N GLU A 90 -6.32 -14.82 -18.81
CA GLU A 90 -5.35 -15.79 -19.34
C GLU A 90 -5.64 -17.18 -18.78
N GLU A 91 -5.55 -18.19 -19.65
CA GLU A 91 -5.73 -19.58 -19.25
C GLU A 91 -4.48 -20.09 -18.54
N VAL A 92 -4.66 -20.76 -17.40
CA VAL A 92 -3.57 -21.33 -16.59
C VAL A 92 -3.82 -22.81 -16.34
N GLN A 93 -2.84 -23.64 -16.67
CA GLN A 93 -2.85 -25.07 -16.36
C GLN A 93 -2.32 -25.29 -14.95
N ILE A 94 -3.03 -26.08 -14.15
CA ILE A 94 -2.67 -26.40 -12.75
C ILE A 94 -2.53 -27.91 -12.57
N PRO A 95 -1.66 -28.38 -11.68
CA PRO A 95 -1.62 -29.79 -11.29
C PRO A 95 -2.90 -30.16 -10.53
N HIS A 96 -3.44 -31.36 -10.79
CA HIS A 96 -4.57 -31.89 -10.04
C HIS A 96 -4.10 -32.40 -8.68
N TRP A 97 -4.61 -31.82 -7.60
CA TRP A 97 -4.24 -32.20 -6.23
C TRP A 97 -5.42 -32.79 -5.47
N VAL A 98 -5.19 -33.97 -4.90
CA VAL A 98 -6.13 -34.73 -4.07
C VAL A 98 -5.46 -34.95 -2.71
N ARG A 99 -6.19 -34.71 -1.63
CA ARG A 99 -5.75 -35.06 -0.27
C ARG A 99 -6.16 -36.47 0.09
#